data_AF-A0A9W6BCE5-F1
#
_entry.id   AF-A0A9W6BCE5-F1
#
_cell.length_a   1.000
_cell.length_b   1.000
_cell.length_c   1.000
_cell.angle_alpha   90.00
_cell.angle_beta   90.00
_cell.angle_gamma   90.00
#
_symmetry.space_group_name_H-M   'P 1'
#
loop_
_entity.id
_entity.type
_entity.pdbx_description
1 polymer ?
#
loop_
_entity_poly.entity_id
_entity_poly.type
_entity_poly.pdbx_seq_one_letter_code
_entity_poly.pdbx_strand_id
1 'polypeptide(L)'
;MFTRDEITWNLRDTHFFNTVQLLERHLTRLQAAAEEAEEAEEAAGGAGGGDGGGGGAAAGEGPKMVLWAHNSHLGDARHTDAGWRRGQLNIGQLVRQVYGDQAVSIGFTTHTGRVTAADEWGEPAQHKKVRPSMPGSYEHLMHSAVGAGAGAGAPHAGRAGGGGGGDGGGGGDPGGGSAGGLPPLFAVDLRNEELAERLQGPLLERAIGVIYRPDTELMSHYFDAVLPRQFDFLIHADVTRAVVPIEPGDEWAPEPDLELTHGDMPELWPSGV
;
A
#
# COMPACT_ATOMS: atom_id res chain seq x y z
N MET A 1 -31.48 -13.02 -7.24
CA MET A 1 -32.17 -11.89 -7.90
C MET A 1 -31.49 -10.63 -7.36
N PHE A 2 -30.44 -10.17 -8.04
CA PHE A 2 -29.70 -8.96 -7.63
C PHE A 2 -30.61 -7.76 -7.87
N THR A 3 -30.90 -7.00 -6.82
CA THR A 3 -31.67 -5.75 -6.96
C THR A 3 -30.77 -4.70 -7.61
N ARG A 4 -31.36 -3.77 -8.37
CA ARG A 4 -30.65 -2.68 -9.07
C ARG A 4 -29.84 -1.75 -8.16
N ASP A 5 -29.95 -1.92 -6.84
CA ASP A 5 -29.30 -1.12 -5.80
C ASP A 5 -28.00 -1.75 -5.28
N GLU A 6 -27.69 -2.99 -5.65
CA GLU A 6 -26.41 -3.62 -5.31
C GLU A 6 -25.35 -3.22 -6.33
N ILE A 7 -24.55 -2.21 -5.98
CA ILE A 7 -23.37 -1.82 -6.76
C ILE A 7 -22.47 -3.07 -6.89
N THR A 8 -22.23 -3.55 -8.11
CA THR A 8 -21.47 -4.78 -8.39
C THR A 8 -20.11 -4.84 -7.68
N TRP A 9 -19.47 -3.68 -7.51
CA TRP A 9 -18.22 -3.51 -6.75
C TRP A 9 -18.36 -3.93 -5.28
N ASN A 10 -19.48 -3.62 -4.63
CA ASN A 10 -19.71 -3.94 -3.22
C ASN A 10 -19.86 -5.46 -3.03
N LEU A 11 -20.54 -6.15 -3.96
CA LEU A 11 -20.67 -7.61 -3.91
C LEU A 11 -19.30 -8.29 -4.02
N ARG A 12 -18.46 -7.84 -4.95
CA ARG A 12 -17.10 -8.37 -5.12
C ARG A 12 -16.28 -8.28 -3.83
N ASP A 13 -16.19 -7.10 -3.23
CA ASP A 13 -15.37 -6.90 -2.03
C ASP A 13 -16.00 -7.55 -0.79
N THR A 14 -17.32 -7.66 -0.72
CA THR A 14 -18.01 -8.44 0.32
C THR A 14 -17.67 -9.92 0.21
N HIS A 15 -17.69 -10.49 -1.00
CA HIS A 15 -17.29 -11.88 -1.22
C HIS A 15 -15.81 -12.10 -0.89
N PHE A 16 -14.93 -11.16 -1.26
CA PHE A 16 -13.52 -11.22 -0.90
C PHE A 16 -13.35 -11.24 0.63
N PHE A 17 -14.03 -10.36 1.34
CA PHE A 17 -14.01 -10.33 2.80
C PHE A 17 -14.54 -11.61 3.45
N ASN A 18 -15.64 -12.17 2.93
CA ASN A 18 -16.19 -13.45 3.41
C ASN A 18 -15.18 -14.60 3.26
N THR A 19 -14.43 -14.63 2.16
CA THR A 19 -13.35 -15.62 1.97
C THR A 19 -12.26 -15.46 3.03
N VAL A 20 -11.87 -14.23 3.37
CA VAL A 20 -10.88 -13.97 4.44
C VAL A 20 -11.36 -14.53 5.78
N GLN A 21 -12.62 -14.28 6.16
CA GLN A 21 -13.18 -14.82 7.41
C GLN A 21 -13.24 -16.35 7.41
N LEU A 22 -13.53 -16.98 6.27
CA LEU A 22 -13.54 -18.43 6.15
C LEU A 22 -12.12 -19.02 6.29
N LEU A 23 -11.12 -18.37 5.70
CA LEU A 23 -9.71 -18.75 5.82
C LEU A 23 -9.24 -18.63 7.27
N GLU A 24 -9.52 -17.52 7.94
CA GLU A 24 -9.20 -17.31 9.36
C GLU A 24 -9.77 -18.44 10.23
N ARG A 25 -11.06 -18.73 10.09
CA ARG A 25 -11.73 -19.81 10.83
C ARG A 25 -11.16 -21.19 10.52
N HIS A 26 -10.66 -21.41 9.30
CA HIS A 26 -10.06 -22.67 8.93
C HIS A 26 -8.66 -22.82 9.52
N LEU A 27 -7.81 -21.79 9.38
CA LEU A 27 -6.45 -21.76 9.92
C LEU A 27 -6.45 -21.85 11.45
N THR A 28 -7.37 -21.16 12.11
CA THR A 28 -7.53 -21.25 13.57
C THR A 28 -7.82 -22.69 14.02
N ARG A 29 -8.67 -23.42 13.27
CA ARG A 29 -8.97 -24.82 13.56
C ARG A 29 -7.77 -25.73 13.33
N LEU A 30 -6.95 -25.45 12.32
CA LEU A 30 -5.73 -26.22 12.05
C LEU A 30 -4.67 -25.98 13.13
N GLN A 31 -4.51 -24.75 13.62
CA GLN A 31 -3.61 -24.42 14.72
C GLN A 31 -4.03 -25.14 16.01
N ALA A 32 -5.31 -25.04 16.39
CA ALA A 32 -5.82 -25.74 17.58
C ALA A 32 -5.64 -27.26 17.51
N ALA A 33 -5.91 -27.87 16.34
CA ALA A 33 -5.71 -29.31 16.17
C ALA A 33 -4.24 -29.73 16.21
N ALA A 34 -3.32 -28.86 15.77
CA ALA A 34 -1.88 -29.09 15.86
C ALA A 34 -1.39 -29.00 17.31
N GLU A 35 -1.85 -28.00 18.07
CA GLU A 35 -1.56 -27.84 19.50
C GLU A 35 -2.08 -29.04 20.30
N GLU A 36 -3.33 -29.47 20.07
CA GLU A 36 -3.90 -30.67 20.72
C GLU A 36 -3.11 -31.96 20.40
N ALA A 37 -2.59 -32.08 19.16
CA ALA A 37 -1.79 -33.24 18.76
C ALA A 37 -0.40 -33.23 19.42
N GLU A 38 0.24 -32.07 19.52
CA GLU A 38 1.52 -31.89 20.21
C GLU A 38 1.39 -32.19 21.71
N GLU A 39 0.34 -31.67 22.37
CA GLU A 39 0.04 -31.96 23.78
C GLU A 39 -0.22 -33.46 24.01
N ALA A 40 -0.93 -34.11 23.10
CA ALA A 40 -1.20 -35.55 23.19
C ALA A 40 0.08 -36.39 22.99
N GLU A 41 0.99 -35.97 22.11
CA GLU A 41 2.30 -36.61 21.90
C GLU A 41 3.21 -36.42 23.13
N GLU A 42 3.25 -35.21 23.71
CA GLU A 42 4.03 -34.93 24.94
C GLU A 42 3.50 -35.75 26.13
N ALA A 43 2.17 -35.82 26.30
CA ALA A 43 1.54 -36.63 27.33
C ALA A 43 1.81 -38.14 27.14
N ALA A 44 1.93 -38.61 25.89
CA ALA A 44 2.27 -40.00 25.57
C ALA A 44 3.79 -40.29 25.68
N GLY A 45 4.64 -39.28 25.48
CA GLY A 45 6.11 -39.35 25.50
C GLY A 45 6.75 -39.17 26.88
N GLY A 46 5.95 -38.97 27.93
CA GLY A 46 6.41 -38.74 29.31
C GLY A 46 7.12 -39.92 29.99
N ALA A 47 8.36 -40.22 29.59
CA ALA A 47 9.39 -40.89 30.38
C ALA A 47 10.81 -40.58 29.85
N GLY A 48 11.29 -39.36 30.03
CA GLY A 48 12.69 -39.01 29.75
C GLY A 48 12.98 -37.54 30.06
N GLY A 49 13.52 -37.26 31.25
CA GLY A 49 13.72 -35.90 31.72
C GLY A 49 14.89 -35.15 31.08
N GLY A 50 14.79 -33.82 31.12
CA GLY A 50 15.93 -32.91 31.20
C GLY A 50 15.89 -31.75 30.21
N ASP A 51 15.86 -30.53 30.78
CA ASP A 51 16.37 -29.26 30.20
C ASP A 51 15.53 -28.70 29.01
N GLY A 52 14.74 -27.63 29.14
CA GLY A 52 15.04 -26.39 29.88
C GLY A 52 15.37 -25.20 28.96
N GLY A 53 14.95 -25.19 27.70
CA GLY A 53 15.12 -24.07 26.76
C GLY A 53 13.80 -23.60 26.17
N GLY A 54 12.95 -22.95 26.99
CA GLY A 54 11.67 -22.38 26.58
C GLY A 54 11.83 -21.24 25.58
N GLY A 55 11.90 -21.57 24.29
CA GLY A 55 11.48 -20.68 23.22
C GLY A 55 9.96 -20.72 23.16
N GLY A 56 9.29 -20.00 24.05
CA GLY A 56 7.83 -19.91 24.08
C GLY A 56 7.33 -19.40 22.73
N ALA A 57 6.85 -20.31 21.89
CA ALA A 57 5.86 -19.97 20.89
C ALA A 57 4.73 -19.30 21.65
N ALA A 58 4.40 -18.06 21.25
CA ALA A 58 3.35 -17.30 21.91
C ALA A 58 2.02 -18.05 21.76
N ALA A 59 1.67 -18.84 22.77
CA ALA A 59 0.38 -19.48 22.88
C ALA A 59 -0.69 -18.38 22.89
N GLY A 60 -1.60 -18.40 21.91
CA GLY A 60 -2.80 -17.57 21.89
C GLY A 60 -2.91 -16.47 20.83
N GLU A 61 -1.97 -16.33 19.89
CA GLU A 61 -2.17 -15.42 18.74
C GLU A 61 -2.83 -16.17 17.57
N GLY A 62 -3.99 -15.68 17.11
CA GLY A 62 -4.67 -16.21 15.92
C GLY A 62 -3.81 -16.13 14.64
N PRO A 63 -4.25 -16.75 13.53
CA PRO A 63 -3.46 -16.86 12.33
C PRO A 63 -3.17 -15.48 11.72
N LYS A 64 -1.90 -15.24 11.35
CA LYS A 64 -1.47 -14.01 10.67
C LYS A 64 -1.71 -14.15 9.16
N MET A 65 -2.33 -13.15 8.55
CA MET A 65 -2.68 -13.14 7.13
C MET A 65 -2.17 -11.87 6.44
N VAL A 66 -1.70 -12.00 5.20
CA VAL A 66 -1.34 -10.87 4.34
C VAL A 66 -2.31 -10.82 3.17
N LEU A 67 -3.05 -9.72 3.05
CA LEU A 67 -3.94 -9.48 1.93
C LEU A 67 -3.20 -8.62 0.90
N TRP A 68 -2.92 -9.19 -0.26
CA TRP A 68 -2.29 -8.47 -1.36
C TRP A 68 -3.32 -8.09 -2.42
N ALA A 69 -3.58 -6.79 -2.58
CA ALA A 69 -4.50 -6.25 -3.58
C ALA A 69 -4.11 -4.82 -3.96
N HIS A 70 -4.76 -4.27 -4.98
CA HIS A 70 -4.55 -2.89 -5.40
C HIS A 70 -5.04 -1.89 -4.32
N ASN A 71 -4.40 -0.72 -4.17
CA ASN A 71 -4.72 0.30 -3.15
C ASN A 71 -6.22 0.60 -3.03
N SER A 72 -6.93 0.71 -4.16
CA SER A 72 -8.37 1.00 -4.20
C SER A 72 -9.23 -0.05 -3.47
N HIS A 73 -8.70 -1.24 -3.24
CA HIS A 73 -9.34 -2.28 -2.43
C HIS A 73 -8.95 -2.21 -0.96
N LEU A 74 -7.70 -1.81 -0.66
CA LEU A 74 -7.10 -1.95 0.68
C LEU A 74 -7.23 -0.69 1.55
N GLY A 75 -7.30 0.50 0.95
CA GLY A 75 -7.56 1.74 1.68
C GLY A 75 -8.99 1.78 2.19
N ASP A 76 -9.24 2.37 3.35
CA ASP A 76 -10.62 2.49 3.86
C ASP A 76 -11.50 3.34 2.92
N ALA A 77 -12.44 2.71 2.22
CA ALA A 77 -13.31 3.36 1.23
C ALA A 77 -14.10 4.55 1.81
N ARG A 78 -14.42 4.56 3.12
CA ARG A 78 -15.13 5.69 3.77
C ARG A 78 -14.38 7.00 3.64
N HIS A 79 -13.07 6.92 3.35
CA HIS A 79 -12.16 8.03 3.22
C HIS A 79 -11.68 8.24 1.77
N THR A 80 -12.53 7.83 0.82
CA THR A 80 -12.39 8.10 -0.61
C THR A 80 -13.71 8.58 -1.21
N ASP A 81 -13.63 9.23 -2.36
CA ASP A 81 -14.77 9.55 -3.21
C ASP A 81 -15.67 8.36 -3.52
N ALA A 82 -15.08 7.17 -3.67
CA ALA A 82 -15.82 5.95 -3.93
C ALA A 82 -16.80 5.66 -2.77
N GLY A 83 -16.36 5.79 -1.53
CA GLY A 83 -17.22 5.61 -0.36
C GLY A 83 -18.21 6.76 -0.17
N TRP A 84 -17.71 7.99 0.07
CA TRP A 84 -18.59 9.07 0.53
C TRP A 84 -19.48 9.69 -0.57
N ARG A 85 -19.11 9.63 -1.86
CA ARG A 85 -19.98 10.13 -2.96
C ARG A 85 -20.79 9.02 -3.62
N ARG A 86 -20.22 7.81 -3.76
CA ARG A 86 -20.81 6.73 -4.58
C ARG A 86 -21.37 5.56 -3.77
N GLY A 87 -21.18 5.54 -2.45
CA GLY A 87 -21.64 4.44 -1.59
C GLY A 87 -20.92 3.11 -1.87
N GLN A 88 -19.72 3.17 -2.44
CA GLN A 88 -18.92 1.98 -2.69
C GLN A 88 -18.27 1.49 -1.40
N LEU A 89 -18.19 0.16 -1.31
CA LEU A 89 -17.57 -0.58 -0.23
C LEU A 89 -16.33 -1.30 -0.78
N ASN A 90 -15.26 -1.36 0.00
CA ASN A 90 -14.11 -2.20 -0.32
C ASN A 90 -13.69 -3.06 0.86
N ILE A 91 -12.83 -4.04 0.58
CA ILE A 91 -12.33 -4.97 1.60
C ILE A 91 -11.54 -4.26 2.70
N GLY A 92 -10.80 -3.19 2.38
CA GLY A 92 -10.05 -2.38 3.34
C GLY A 92 -10.95 -1.79 4.43
N GLN A 93 -12.08 -1.20 4.03
CA GLN A 93 -13.10 -0.74 4.97
C GLN A 93 -13.65 -1.89 5.82
N LEU A 94 -14.03 -3.02 5.20
CA LEU A 94 -14.62 -4.15 5.91
C LEU A 94 -13.66 -4.75 6.94
N VAL A 95 -12.40 -4.94 6.55
CA VAL A 95 -11.33 -5.42 7.43
C VAL A 95 -11.11 -4.44 8.57
N ARG A 96 -11.02 -3.13 8.30
CA ARG A 96 -10.87 -2.12 9.35
C ARG A 96 -12.05 -2.11 10.33
N GLN A 97 -13.26 -2.30 9.83
CA GLN A 97 -14.47 -2.30 10.67
C GLN A 97 -14.56 -3.53 11.58
N VAL A 98 -14.05 -4.68 11.15
CA VAL A 98 -14.13 -5.93 11.92
C VAL A 98 -12.92 -6.15 12.81
N TYR A 99 -11.71 -5.88 12.32
CA TYR A 99 -10.45 -6.17 13.01
C TYR A 99 -9.85 -4.94 13.71
N GLY A 100 -10.31 -3.73 13.39
CA GLY A 100 -9.82 -2.50 14.00
C GLY A 100 -8.29 -2.40 13.96
N ASP A 101 -7.69 -2.28 15.13
CA ASP A 101 -6.26 -2.07 15.36
C ASP A 101 -5.43 -3.36 15.11
N GLN A 102 -6.08 -4.51 14.97
CA GLN A 102 -5.42 -5.77 14.58
C GLN A 102 -5.10 -5.82 13.09
N ALA A 103 -5.69 -4.94 12.28
CA ALA A 103 -5.41 -4.81 10.87
C ALA A 103 -4.49 -3.62 10.59
N VAL A 104 -3.48 -3.84 9.76
CA VAL A 104 -2.59 -2.81 9.25
C VAL A 104 -2.73 -2.71 7.74
N SER A 105 -3.03 -1.51 7.25
CA SER A 105 -3.18 -1.19 5.83
C SER A 105 -1.95 -0.43 5.34
N ILE A 106 -1.28 -0.95 4.30
CA ILE A 106 -0.11 -0.33 3.68
C ILE A 106 -0.47 0.07 2.25
N GLY A 107 -0.37 1.36 1.94
CA GLY A 107 -0.57 1.90 0.60
C GLY A 107 0.75 2.06 -0.15
N PHE A 108 0.67 2.10 -1.48
CA PHE A 108 1.81 2.40 -2.35
C PHE A 108 1.54 3.63 -3.21
N THR A 109 2.56 4.43 -3.48
CA THR A 109 2.43 5.60 -4.35
C THR A 109 3.71 5.80 -5.18
N THR A 110 3.57 6.47 -6.32
CA THR A 110 4.69 6.81 -7.21
C THR A 110 4.46 8.17 -7.82
N HIS A 111 5.53 8.90 -8.19
CA HIS A 111 5.43 10.16 -8.91
C HIS A 111 5.43 9.95 -10.43
N THR A 112 6.35 9.13 -10.96
CA THR A 112 6.53 8.93 -12.41
C THR A 112 7.15 7.56 -12.71
N GLY A 113 7.54 7.33 -13.97
CA GLY A 113 8.24 6.13 -14.41
C GLY A 113 7.46 5.35 -15.45
N ARG A 114 7.41 4.02 -15.31
CA ARG A 114 6.66 3.13 -16.20
C ARG A 114 5.85 2.11 -15.41
N VAL A 115 4.77 1.64 -16.04
CA VAL A 115 3.89 0.58 -15.54
C VAL A 115 3.57 -0.40 -16.66
N THR A 116 3.13 -1.59 -16.28
CA THR A 116 2.53 -2.56 -17.19
C THR A 116 1.01 -2.46 -17.06
N ALA A 117 0.34 -2.01 -18.11
CA ALA A 117 -1.11 -1.81 -18.11
C ALA A 117 -1.68 -1.81 -19.54
N ALA A 118 -2.97 -2.11 -19.69
CA ALA A 118 -3.71 -2.01 -20.94
C ALA A 118 -4.42 -0.65 -21.08
N ASP A 119 -4.94 -0.34 -22.27
CA ASP A 119 -5.86 0.80 -22.49
C ASP A 119 -7.30 0.43 -22.06
N GLU A 120 -7.72 -0.80 -22.33
CA GLU A 120 -9.04 -1.34 -21.99
C GLU A 120 -8.98 -2.71 -21.29
N TRP A 121 -10.12 -3.12 -20.73
CA TRP A 121 -10.29 -4.48 -20.24
C TRP A 121 -10.20 -5.49 -21.38
N GLY A 122 -9.39 -6.53 -21.20
CA GLY A 122 -9.23 -7.61 -22.17
C GLY A 122 -8.26 -7.30 -23.31
N GLU A 123 -7.68 -6.10 -23.34
CA GLU A 123 -6.61 -5.77 -24.29
C GLU A 123 -5.23 -6.20 -23.77
N PRO A 124 -4.24 -6.37 -24.66
CA PRO A 124 -2.88 -6.69 -24.27
C PRO A 124 -2.28 -5.63 -23.34
N ALA A 125 -1.55 -6.09 -22.32
CA ALA A 125 -0.80 -5.21 -21.45
C ALA A 125 0.41 -4.62 -22.18
N GLN A 126 0.70 -3.35 -21.92
CA GLN A 126 1.79 -2.61 -22.55
C GLN A 126 2.66 -1.95 -21.49
N HIS A 127 3.92 -1.67 -21.83
CA HIS A 127 4.77 -0.79 -21.04
C HIS A 127 4.39 0.67 -21.29
N LYS A 128 3.73 1.29 -20.31
CA LYS A 128 3.22 2.66 -20.43
C LYS A 128 4.00 3.60 -19.56
N LYS A 129 4.34 4.77 -20.11
CA LYS A 129 4.98 5.85 -19.36
C LYS A 129 3.94 6.51 -18.45
N VAL A 130 4.22 6.52 -17.15
CA VAL A 130 3.42 7.24 -16.16
C VAL A 130 3.70 8.73 -16.28
N ARG A 131 2.65 9.54 -16.35
CA ARG A 131 2.78 11.00 -16.33
C ARG A 131 3.29 11.46 -14.96
N PRO A 132 4.10 12.52 -14.87
CA PRO A 132 4.42 13.14 -13.59
C PRO A 132 3.14 13.43 -12.80
N SER A 133 3.15 13.15 -11.51
CA SER A 133 1.95 13.34 -10.70
C SER A 133 1.50 14.80 -10.65
N MET A 134 0.20 14.99 -10.49
CA MET A 134 -0.43 16.31 -10.56
C MET A 134 -0.09 17.16 -9.34
N PRO A 135 0.23 18.45 -9.50
CA PRO A 135 0.35 19.36 -8.36
C PRO A 135 -0.89 19.34 -7.49
N GLY A 136 -0.69 19.22 -6.17
CA GLY A 136 -1.79 19.07 -5.20
C GLY A 136 -2.26 17.63 -4.98
N SER A 137 -1.68 16.63 -5.66
CA SER A 137 -1.90 15.22 -5.34
C SER A 137 -0.94 14.72 -4.24
N TYR A 138 -1.31 13.63 -3.56
CA TYR A 138 -0.43 13.01 -2.57
C TYR A 138 0.90 12.56 -3.17
N GLU A 139 0.89 11.97 -4.36
CA GLU A 139 2.09 11.55 -5.09
C GLU A 139 3.05 12.73 -5.29
N HIS A 140 2.51 13.91 -5.63
CA HIS A 140 3.31 15.12 -5.86
C HIS A 140 3.87 15.69 -4.56
N LEU A 141 3.11 15.61 -3.47
CA LEU A 141 3.59 16.00 -2.15
C LEU A 141 4.76 15.10 -1.71
N MET A 142 4.65 13.79 -1.93
CA MET A 142 5.71 12.84 -1.62
C MET A 142 6.96 13.07 -2.48
N HIS A 143 6.78 13.29 -3.79
CA HIS A 143 7.85 13.70 -4.70
C HIS A 143 8.58 14.95 -4.21
N SER A 144 7.82 15.95 -3.77
CA SER A 144 8.36 17.22 -3.28
C SER A 144 9.20 17.06 -2.01
N ALA A 145 9.07 15.95 -1.27
CA ALA A 145 9.91 15.63 -0.13
C ALA A 145 11.22 14.91 -0.52
N VAL A 146 11.27 14.31 -1.72
CA VAL A 146 12.47 13.67 -2.26
C VAL A 146 13.51 14.73 -2.59
N GLY A 147 14.71 14.61 -2.04
CA GLY A 147 15.82 15.54 -2.31
C GLY A 147 15.63 17.00 -1.82
N ALA A 148 14.46 17.38 -1.29
CA ALA A 148 14.14 18.73 -0.78
C ALA A 148 14.82 19.12 0.55
N GLY A 149 16.11 18.79 0.69
CA GLY A 149 17.01 19.29 1.73
C GLY A 149 17.52 20.71 1.50
N ALA A 150 16.86 21.51 0.64
CA ALA A 150 17.20 22.90 0.40
C ALA A 150 15.96 23.73 0.08
N GLY A 151 15.39 24.38 1.10
CA GLY A 151 14.63 25.63 0.96
C GLY A 151 13.33 25.57 0.17
N ALA A 152 12.32 24.84 0.65
CA ALA A 152 10.93 25.09 0.28
C ALA A 152 10.23 25.77 1.47
N GLY A 153 10.34 27.10 1.53
CA GLY A 153 9.52 27.90 2.43
C GLY A 153 8.04 27.68 2.13
N ALA A 154 7.26 27.42 3.18
CA ALA A 154 5.81 27.46 3.09
C ALA A 154 5.36 28.79 2.45
N PRO A 155 4.32 28.80 1.59
CA PRO A 155 3.78 30.06 1.07
C PRO A 155 3.07 30.77 2.23
N HIS A 156 3.78 31.67 2.92
CA HIS A 156 3.17 32.56 3.90
C HIS A 156 2.35 33.60 3.15
N ALA A 157 1.04 33.60 3.40
CA ALA A 157 0.13 34.67 3.01
C ALA A 157 0.70 36.02 3.48
N GLY A 158 0.83 36.96 2.54
CA GLY A 158 1.49 38.24 2.75
C GLY A 158 0.81 39.08 3.82
N ARG A 159 1.62 39.68 4.69
CA ARG A 159 1.25 40.88 5.43
C ARG A 159 2.47 41.77 5.58
N ALA A 160 2.38 42.96 4.99
CA ALA A 160 3.34 44.03 5.13
C ALA A 160 3.35 44.58 6.56
N GLY A 161 4.55 44.87 7.08
CA GLY A 161 4.78 45.54 8.36
C GLY A 161 6.28 45.65 8.61
N GLY A 162 6.80 46.87 8.73
CA GLY A 162 8.24 47.17 8.69
C GLY A 162 8.98 47.10 10.03
N GLY A 163 10.30 47.30 9.94
CA GLY A 163 11.09 48.02 10.95
C GLY A 163 12.13 47.22 11.74
N GLY A 164 13.41 47.46 11.44
CA GLY A 164 14.43 47.85 12.44
C GLY A 164 15.24 46.78 13.18
N GLY A 165 16.54 46.71 12.84
CA GLY A 165 17.69 46.72 13.76
C GLY A 165 17.94 45.56 14.73
N GLY A 166 19.18 45.03 14.74
CA GLY A 166 19.69 44.25 15.88
C GLY A 166 20.77 43.23 15.53
N ASP A 167 21.92 43.43 16.14
CA ASP A 167 23.22 42.79 16.04
C ASP A 167 23.49 41.78 17.16
N GLY A 168 24.41 40.83 16.91
CA GLY A 168 24.97 39.87 17.88
C GLY A 168 24.15 38.59 18.06
N GLY A 169 24.68 37.38 18.19
CA GLY A 169 26.03 36.88 18.43
C GLY A 169 25.88 35.49 19.07
N GLY A 170 26.72 34.53 18.67
CA GLY A 170 27.10 33.35 19.46
C GLY A 170 26.04 32.28 19.78
N GLY A 171 26.24 31.07 19.27
CA GLY A 171 25.56 29.88 19.77
C GLY A 171 25.74 28.71 18.82
N GLY A 172 26.89 28.05 18.86
CA GLY A 172 27.11 26.78 18.17
C GLY A 172 26.20 25.71 18.76
N ASP A 173 25.28 25.20 17.95
CA ASP A 173 24.45 24.04 18.25
C ASP A 173 25.16 22.75 17.76
N PRO A 174 25.40 21.76 18.63
CA PRO A 174 25.96 20.48 18.23
C PRO A 174 24.83 19.53 17.82
N GLY A 175 24.46 19.54 16.54
CA GLY A 175 23.40 18.67 16.04
C GLY A 175 23.31 18.65 14.51
N GLY A 176 24.33 18.10 13.85
CA GLY A 176 24.32 17.87 12.41
C GLY A 176 23.24 16.87 11.98
N GLY A 177 22.00 17.34 11.82
CA GLY A 177 20.95 16.65 11.09
C GLY A 177 21.08 16.97 9.61
N SER A 178 21.40 15.96 8.80
CA SER A 178 21.57 16.04 7.35
C SER A 178 20.51 16.92 6.67
N ALA A 179 20.96 18.02 6.06
CA ALA A 179 20.21 18.84 5.10
C ALA A 179 20.03 18.09 3.76
N GLY A 180 19.38 16.93 3.80
CA GLY A 180 19.10 16.09 2.65
C GLY A 180 17.63 15.72 2.64
N GLY A 181 16.97 15.87 1.50
CA GLY A 181 15.59 15.40 1.35
C GLY A 181 15.52 13.87 1.46
N LEU A 182 14.29 13.35 1.42
CA LEU A 182 14.07 11.92 1.52
C LEU A 182 14.71 11.17 0.34
N PRO A 183 15.12 9.90 0.53
CA PRO A 183 15.54 9.05 -0.59
C PRO A 183 14.38 8.84 -1.58
N PRO A 184 14.64 8.44 -2.83
CA PRO A 184 13.58 8.21 -3.83
C PRO A 184 12.68 7.00 -3.51
N LEU A 185 13.03 6.18 -2.51
CA LEU A 185 12.18 5.14 -1.96
C LEU A 185 12.14 5.30 -0.44
N PHE A 186 10.97 5.56 0.11
CA PHE A 186 10.79 5.74 1.55
C PHE A 186 9.41 5.25 2.02
N ALA A 187 9.30 5.03 3.32
CA ALA A 187 8.03 4.73 3.97
C ALA A 187 7.63 5.88 4.91
N VAL A 188 6.33 6.10 5.03
CA VAL A 188 5.71 7.13 5.86
C VAL A 188 4.76 6.45 6.84
N ASP A 189 4.92 6.74 8.14
CA ASP A 189 3.95 6.34 9.16
C ASP A 189 2.82 7.39 9.20
N LEU A 190 1.68 7.05 8.61
CA LEU A 190 0.51 7.92 8.55
C LEU A 190 -0.27 7.94 9.87
N ARG A 191 0.08 7.09 10.84
CA ARG A 191 -0.48 7.13 12.19
C ARG A 191 0.17 8.21 13.06
N ASN A 192 1.27 8.81 12.60
CA ASN A 192 1.87 9.95 13.27
C ASN A 192 0.86 11.11 13.31
N GLU A 193 0.48 11.54 14.52
CA GLU A 193 -0.61 12.51 14.71
C GLU A 193 -0.34 13.86 14.05
N GLU A 194 0.88 14.39 14.14
CA GLU A 194 1.26 15.68 13.54
C GLU A 194 1.18 15.62 12.00
N LEU A 195 1.68 14.53 11.41
CA LEU A 195 1.60 14.33 9.97
C LEU A 195 0.15 14.11 9.53
N ALA A 196 -0.59 13.27 10.25
CA ALA A 196 -1.99 13.00 9.98
C ALA A 196 -2.79 14.31 10.00
N GLU A 197 -2.55 15.18 10.99
CA GLU A 197 -3.15 16.52 11.11
C GLU A 197 -2.90 17.39 9.89
N ARG A 198 -1.66 17.46 9.43
CA ARG A 198 -1.27 18.23 8.24
C ARG A 198 -1.90 17.68 6.94
N LEU A 199 -2.30 16.41 6.94
CA LEU A 199 -2.89 15.70 5.79
C LEU A 199 -4.40 15.43 5.95
N GLN A 200 -5.10 16.10 6.89
CA GLN A 200 -6.52 15.83 7.18
C GLN A 200 -7.51 16.21 6.05
N GLY A 201 -7.06 16.94 5.02
CA GLY A 201 -7.91 17.40 3.92
C GLY A 201 -8.01 16.41 2.76
N PRO A 202 -9.14 16.37 2.03
CA PRO A 202 -9.20 15.61 0.79
C PRO A 202 -8.24 16.23 -0.23
N LEU A 203 -7.30 15.41 -0.72
CA LEU A 203 -6.43 15.73 -1.85
C LEU A 203 -6.63 14.67 -2.93
N LEU A 204 -6.14 14.96 -4.14
CA LEU A 204 -6.15 14.00 -5.22
C LEU A 204 -5.21 12.83 -4.89
N GLU A 205 -5.71 11.61 -5.05
CA GLU A 205 -4.93 10.37 -4.98
C GLU A 205 -4.96 9.68 -6.34
N ARG A 206 -3.81 9.16 -6.78
CA ARG A 206 -3.70 8.43 -8.04
C ARG A 206 -3.84 6.92 -7.85
N ALA A 207 -4.75 6.31 -8.62
CA ALA A 207 -4.90 4.87 -8.76
C ALA A 207 -4.66 4.42 -10.21
N ILE A 208 -3.52 3.78 -10.45
CA ILE A 208 -3.22 3.09 -11.70
C ILE A 208 -3.19 1.59 -11.42
N GLY A 209 -4.15 0.86 -11.99
CA GLY A 209 -4.22 -0.60 -11.90
C GLY A 209 -3.80 -1.27 -13.21
N VAL A 210 -4.50 -2.34 -13.56
CA VAL A 210 -4.29 -3.09 -14.82
C VAL A 210 -4.66 -2.28 -16.08
N ILE A 211 -5.36 -1.17 -15.91
CA ILE A 211 -5.68 -0.20 -16.96
C ILE A 211 -5.01 1.12 -16.63
N TYR A 212 -4.40 1.75 -17.65
CA TYR A 212 -3.86 3.09 -17.53
C TYR A 212 -4.16 3.92 -18.78
N ARG A 213 -4.83 5.07 -18.61
CA ARG A 213 -5.16 6.01 -19.67
C ARG A 213 -4.52 7.37 -19.41
N PRO A 214 -3.34 7.65 -20.00
CA PRO A 214 -2.63 8.91 -19.73
C PRO A 214 -3.37 10.14 -20.26
N ASP A 215 -4.16 10.02 -21.33
CA ASP A 215 -4.86 11.15 -21.95
C ASP A 215 -6.06 11.64 -21.12
N THR A 216 -6.64 10.77 -20.30
CA THR A 216 -7.78 11.07 -19.42
C THR A 216 -7.42 10.87 -17.94
N GLU A 217 -6.14 10.94 -17.57
CA GLU A 217 -5.63 10.51 -16.26
C GLU A 217 -6.37 11.15 -15.09
N LEU A 218 -6.62 12.46 -15.12
CA LEU A 218 -7.38 13.16 -14.07
C LEU A 218 -8.79 12.56 -13.88
N MET A 219 -9.49 12.24 -14.96
CA MET A 219 -10.86 11.71 -14.90
C MET A 219 -10.90 10.21 -14.59
N SER A 220 -9.88 9.46 -15.03
CA SER A 220 -9.88 8.00 -14.99
C SER A 220 -9.11 7.42 -13.80
N HIS A 221 -8.12 8.14 -13.29
CA HIS A 221 -7.12 7.62 -12.35
C HIS A 221 -6.91 8.49 -11.12
N TYR A 222 -7.55 9.66 -11.02
CA TYR A 222 -7.53 10.47 -9.80
C TYR A 222 -8.91 10.53 -9.14
N PHE A 223 -8.90 10.56 -7.82
CA PHE A 223 -10.09 10.72 -6.99
C PHE A 223 -9.74 11.48 -5.70
N ASP A 224 -10.72 12.12 -5.07
CA ASP A 224 -10.48 12.78 -3.79
C ASP A 224 -10.38 11.74 -2.66
N ALA A 225 -9.39 11.92 -1.79
CA ALA A 225 -9.09 10.95 -0.73
C ALA A 225 -8.46 11.62 0.51
N VAL A 226 -8.69 11.04 1.70
CA VAL A 226 -8.01 11.43 2.94
C VAL A 226 -7.02 10.32 3.31
N LEU A 227 -5.77 10.45 2.85
CA LEU A 227 -4.79 9.36 2.85
C LEU A 227 -4.50 8.78 4.24
N PRO A 228 -4.28 9.59 5.31
CA PRO A 228 -4.02 9.04 6.65
C PRO A 228 -5.20 8.29 7.27
N ARG A 229 -6.39 8.40 6.69
CA ARG A 229 -7.57 7.65 7.14
C ARG A 229 -7.82 6.39 6.31
N GLN A 230 -7.14 6.25 5.16
CA GLN A 230 -7.20 5.06 4.34
C GLN A 230 -6.17 4.00 4.76
N PHE A 231 -4.94 4.45 5.03
CA PHE A 231 -3.79 3.59 5.27
C PHE A 231 -3.07 4.00 6.56
N ASP A 232 -2.45 3.02 7.23
CA ASP A 232 -1.57 3.26 8.39
C ASP A 232 -0.16 3.62 7.94
N PHE A 233 0.30 3.01 6.85
CA PHE A 233 1.60 3.28 6.26
C PHE A 233 1.50 3.51 4.76
N LEU A 234 2.41 4.30 4.24
CA LEU A 234 2.56 4.55 2.82
C LEU A 234 4.00 4.28 2.39
N ILE A 235 4.18 3.50 1.34
CA ILE A 235 5.48 3.31 0.69
C ILE A 235 5.47 4.14 -0.60
N HIS A 236 6.40 5.08 -0.72
CA HIS A 236 6.55 5.91 -1.91
C HIS A 236 7.81 5.52 -2.67
N ALA A 237 7.64 5.22 -3.96
CA ALA A 237 8.73 5.05 -4.92
C ALA A 237 8.63 6.17 -5.97
N ASP A 238 9.56 7.12 -5.96
CA ASP A 238 9.50 8.33 -6.80
C ASP A 238 9.43 7.99 -8.30
N VAL A 239 10.18 6.97 -8.71
CA VAL A 239 10.20 6.48 -10.09
C VAL A 239 10.01 4.96 -10.11
N THR A 240 9.03 4.48 -10.88
CA THR A 240 8.79 3.04 -11.09
C THR A 240 9.35 2.55 -12.43
N ARG A 241 9.55 1.24 -12.52
CA ARG A 241 9.75 0.51 -13.77
C ARG A 241 8.57 -0.43 -14.00
N ALA A 242 8.28 -0.73 -15.26
CA ALA A 242 7.21 -1.64 -15.61
C ALA A 242 7.57 -3.07 -15.17
N VAL A 243 6.58 -3.80 -14.65
CA VAL A 243 6.76 -5.21 -14.27
C VAL A 243 6.82 -6.05 -15.53
N VAL A 244 7.85 -6.87 -15.65
CA VAL A 244 8.00 -7.84 -16.73
C VAL A 244 7.33 -9.15 -16.31
N PRO A 245 6.44 -9.74 -17.13
CA PRO A 245 5.90 -11.07 -16.90
C PRO A 245 7.02 -12.08 -16.69
N ILE A 246 6.80 -13.05 -15.80
CA ILE A 246 7.76 -14.15 -15.57
C ILE A 246 7.97 -14.94 -16.88
N GLU A 247 6.91 -15.10 -17.66
CA GLU A 247 6.93 -15.70 -19.00
C GLU A 247 6.52 -14.64 -20.03
N PRO A 248 7.49 -13.88 -20.59
CA PRO A 248 7.20 -12.96 -21.68
C PRO A 248 6.82 -13.77 -22.92
N GLY A 249 5.55 -13.69 -23.36
CA GLY A 249 5.16 -14.23 -24.67
C GLY A 249 5.88 -13.53 -25.81
N ASP A 250 5.76 -14.04 -27.05
CA ASP A 250 6.44 -13.50 -28.24
C ASP A 250 6.15 -12.01 -28.52
N GLU A 251 5.06 -11.48 -27.97
CA GLU A 251 4.63 -10.09 -28.09
C GLU A 251 5.37 -9.14 -27.11
N TRP A 252 6.14 -9.68 -26.18
CA TRP A 252 6.85 -8.93 -25.14
C TRP A 252 8.33 -8.74 -25.50
N ALA A 253 8.59 -7.94 -26.53
CA ALA A 253 9.97 -7.52 -26.79
C ALA A 253 10.47 -6.64 -25.62
N PRO A 254 11.55 -7.01 -24.92
CA PRO A 254 12.14 -6.11 -23.94
C PRO A 254 12.59 -4.83 -24.65
N GLU A 255 12.33 -3.69 -24.01
CA GLU A 255 13.04 -2.45 -24.37
C GLU A 255 14.55 -2.73 -24.22
N PRO A 256 15.42 -2.16 -25.09
CA PRO A 256 16.82 -2.56 -25.22
C PRO A 256 17.71 -2.33 -23.98
N ASP A 257 17.16 -1.87 -22.85
CA ASP A 257 17.86 -1.53 -21.61
C ASP A 257 17.63 -2.50 -20.44
N LEU A 258 16.86 -3.58 -20.61
CA LEU A 258 16.64 -4.60 -19.58
C LEU A 258 17.41 -5.89 -19.89
N GLU A 259 18.62 -6.05 -19.33
CA GLU A 259 19.29 -7.35 -19.27
C GLU A 259 18.49 -8.31 -18.37
N LEU A 260 17.78 -9.25 -18.99
CA LEU A 260 17.11 -10.34 -18.30
C LEU A 260 18.11 -11.47 -18.02
N THR A 261 18.48 -11.66 -16.76
CA THR A 261 19.19 -12.85 -16.29
C THR A 261 18.33 -14.09 -16.54
N HIS A 262 18.70 -14.91 -17.52
CA HIS A 262 18.09 -16.20 -17.77
C HIS A 262 18.53 -17.20 -16.70
N GLY A 263 17.56 -17.77 -16.00
CA GLY A 263 17.73 -18.99 -15.21
C GLY A 263 16.59 -19.92 -15.58
N ASP A 264 16.88 -20.94 -16.39
CA ASP A 264 15.92 -21.99 -16.72
C ASP A 264 15.44 -22.67 -15.43
N MET A 265 14.12 -22.84 -15.29
CA MET A 265 13.54 -23.69 -14.25
C MET A 265 12.56 -24.69 -14.86
N PRO A 266 12.53 -25.94 -14.35
CA PRO A 266 11.83 -27.07 -14.96
C PRO A 266 10.32 -27.00 -14.71
N GLU A 267 9.59 -27.64 -15.61
CA GLU A 267 8.16 -27.95 -15.51
C GLU A 267 7.80 -28.56 -14.15
N LEU A 268 6.67 -28.12 -13.56
CA LEU A 268 5.52 -28.94 -13.16
C LEU A 268 4.66 -28.25 -12.07
N TRP A 269 3.43 -27.87 -12.42
CA TRP A 269 2.23 -28.18 -11.59
C TRP A 269 0.99 -28.28 -12.49
N PRO A 270 0.06 -29.24 -12.26
CA PRO A 270 -0.80 -29.80 -13.29
C PRO A 270 -2.15 -29.09 -13.43
N SER A 271 -2.58 -28.92 -14.68
CA SER A 271 -3.99 -28.75 -15.04
C SER A 271 -4.70 -30.08 -14.86
N GLY A 272 -5.65 -30.14 -13.92
CA GLY A 272 -6.54 -31.29 -13.77
C GLY A 272 -7.60 -31.33 -14.88
N VAL A 273 -7.51 -32.36 -15.73
CA VAL A 273 -8.60 -33.31 -16.06
C VAL A 273 -7.97 -34.68 -16.19
#